data_AF-A0A7W1UJ47-F1
#
_entry.id   AF-A0A7W1UJ47-F1
#
_cell.length_a   1.000
_cell.length_b   1.000
_cell.length_c   1.000
_cell.angle_alpha   90.00
_cell.angle_beta   90.00
_cell.angle_gamma   90.00
#
_symmetry.space_group_name_H-M   'P 1'
#
loop_
_entity.id
_entity.type
_entity.pdbx_description
1 polymer ?
#
loop_
_entity_poly.entity_id
_entity_poly.type
_entity_poly.pdbx_seq_one_letter_code
_entity_poly.pdbx_strand_id
1 'polypeptide(L)'
;MSRLILSVLIALLLLPMATTPAVTQKLPRAAVGAGLGIVGGSVITISAIVWRARFQGEYLESADDLINWQSVPMIAAPAAGMLFGVAGKNALVGSIIGSTTGLLAGAALGAGIGWLAATTPESPWAGGVIGAGIGLSLGGLLGGFRGWREDADSDPVVPNELRVGFTIPLR
;
A
#
# COMPACT_ATOMS: atom_id res chain seq x y z
N MET A 1 -3.72 -9.65 -22.67
CA MET A 1 -3.91 -9.60 -21.20
C MET A 1 -3.41 -10.82 -20.44
N SER A 2 -3.57 -12.06 -20.93
CA SER A 2 -3.15 -13.27 -20.16
C SER A 2 -1.68 -13.30 -19.75
N ARG A 3 -0.76 -12.75 -20.58
CA ARG A 3 0.68 -12.75 -20.28
C ARG A 3 1.08 -11.88 -19.09
N LEU A 4 0.43 -10.73 -18.87
CA LEU A 4 0.76 -9.81 -17.77
C LEU A 4 0.30 -10.35 -16.42
N ILE A 5 -0.92 -10.90 -16.37
CA ILE A 5 -1.46 -11.58 -15.20
C ILE A 5 -0.59 -12.79 -14.85
N LEU A 6 -0.20 -13.57 -15.87
CA LEU A 6 0.68 -14.72 -15.70
C LEU A 6 2.06 -14.31 -15.15
N SER A 7 2.67 -13.22 -15.65
CA SER A 7 3.94 -12.72 -15.13
C SER A 7 3.86 -12.27 -13.67
N VAL A 8 2.78 -11.58 -13.29
CA VAL A 8 2.55 -11.13 -11.90
C VAL A 8 2.31 -12.33 -10.98
N LEU A 9 1.52 -13.31 -11.42
CA LEU A 9 1.29 -14.56 -10.70
C LEU A 9 2.58 -15.37 -10.53
N ILE A 10 3.41 -15.46 -11.58
CA ILE A 10 4.71 -16.13 -11.53
C ILE A 10 5.64 -15.39 -10.58
N ALA A 11 5.70 -14.06 -10.61
CA ALA A 11 6.51 -13.28 -9.66
C ALA A 11 6.04 -13.47 -8.20
N LEU A 12 4.72 -13.52 -7.97
CA LEU A 12 4.12 -13.83 -6.66
C LEU A 12 4.38 -15.28 -6.21
N LEU A 13 4.39 -16.23 -7.14
CA LEU A 13 4.67 -17.66 -6.88
C LEU A 13 6.17 -17.95 -6.69
N LEU A 14 7.06 -17.08 -7.17
CA LEU A 14 8.51 -17.22 -6.99
C LEU A 14 9.03 -16.55 -5.71
N LEU A 15 8.26 -15.62 -5.13
CA LEU A 15 8.55 -15.00 -3.83
C LEU A 15 8.67 -15.96 -2.61
N PRO A 16 8.03 -17.15 -2.53
CA PRO A 16 8.15 -18.04 -1.37
C PRO A 16 9.36 -18.97 -1.39
N MET A 17 10.22 -18.99 -2.43
CA MET A 17 11.33 -19.97 -2.51
C MET A 17 12.56 -19.62 -1.63
N ALA A 18 12.50 -18.56 -0.83
CA ALA A 18 13.55 -18.17 0.11
C ALA A 18 13.10 -18.32 1.59
N THR A 19 12.53 -19.48 1.94
CA THR A 19 12.11 -19.77 3.33
C THR A 19 13.30 -20.11 4.21
N THR A 20 13.99 -19.07 4.69
CA THR A 20 14.81 -19.15 5.89
C THR A 20 13.91 -19.05 7.14
N PRO A 21 14.28 -19.64 8.29
CA PRO A 21 13.48 -19.61 9.52
C PRO A 21 13.10 -18.20 10.04
N ALA A 22 13.77 -17.15 9.53
CA ALA A 22 13.41 -15.75 9.78
C ALA A 22 12.06 -15.32 9.17
N VAL A 23 11.53 -16.05 8.19
CA VAL A 23 10.26 -15.72 7.51
C VAL A 23 9.05 -16.03 8.40
N THR A 24 9.10 -17.10 9.20
CA THR A 24 7.96 -17.54 10.04
C THR A 24 7.58 -16.51 11.10
N GLN A 25 8.55 -15.78 11.65
CA GLN A 25 8.29 -14.69 12.62
C GLN A 25 7.66 -13.43 11.99
N LYS A 26 7.74 -13.28 10.66
CA LYS A 26 7.19 -12.15 9.92
C LYS A 26 5.79 -12.44 9.35
N LEU A 27 5.33 -13.70 9.39
CA LEU A 27 4.07 -14.14 8.81
C LEU A 27 2.83 -13.38 9.34
N PRO A 28 2.68 -13.13 10.67
CA PRO A 28 1.52 -12.39 11.17
C PRO A 28 1.50 -10.94 10.67
N ARG A 29 2.67 -10.29 10.56
CA ARG A 29 2.79 -8.92 10.06
C ARG A 29 2.51 -8.83 8.57
N ALA A 30 2.98 -9.81 7.79
CA ALA A 30 2.65 -9.91 6.37
C ALA A 30 1.14 -10.10 6.15
N ALA A 31 0.49 -10.93 6.95
CA ALA A 31 -0.97 -11.11 6.90
C ALA A 31 -1.74 -9.82 7.22
N VAL A 32 -1.32 -9.08 8.26
CA VAL A 32 -1.89 -7.76 8.58
C VAL A 32 -1.67 -6.78 7.43
N GLY A 33 -0.47 -6.73 6.87
CA GLY A 33 -0.15 -5.91 5.71
C GLY A 33 -1.01 -6.25 4.49
N ALA A 34 -1.21 -7.54 4.21
CA ALA A 34 -2.08 -8.02 3.13
C ALA A 34 -3.53 -7.56 3.33
N GLY A 35 -4.08 -7.75 4.54
CA GLY A 35 -5.44 -7.34 4.88
C GLY A 35 -5.66 -5.84 4.72
N LEU A 36 -4.71 -5.03 5.19
CA LEU A 36 -4.73 -3.58 4.98
C LEU A 36 -4.61 -3.20 3.50
N GLY A 37 -3.80 -3.94 2.75
CA GLY A 37 -3.69 -3.80 1.30
C GLY A 37 -5.00 -4.10 0.56
N ILE A 38 -5.80 -5.07 1.01
CA ILE A 38 -7.14 -5.34 0.47
C ILE A 38 -8.08 -4.15 0.73
N VAL A 39 -8.09 -3.63 1.96
CA VAL A 39 -8.93 -2.48 2.31
C VAL A 39 -8.53 -1.24 1.50
N GLY A 40 -7.23 -0.93 1.44
CA GLY A 40 -6.71 0.18 0.65
C GLY A 40 -6.97 0.01 -0.85
N GLY A 41 -6.76 -1.19 -1.38
CA GLY A 41 -7.06 -1.55 -2.78
C GLY A 41 -8.52 -1.36 -3.13
N SER A 42 -9.44 -1.70 -2.21
CA SER A 42 -10.89 -1.49 -2.38
C SER A 42 -11.21 0.01 -2.50
N VAL A 43 -10.64 0.85 -1.64
CA VAL A 43 -10.82 2.31 -1.69
C VAL A 43 -10.30 2.88 -3.01
N ILE A 44 -9.11 2.47 -3.46
CA ILE A 44 -8.52 2.90 -4.73
C ILE A 44 -9.40 2.46 -5.91
N THR A 45 -9.91 1.22 -5.87
CA THR A 45 -10.78 0.68 -6.92
C THR A 45 -12.08 1.48 -7.02
N ILE A 46 -12.76 1.74 -5.89
CA ILE A 46 -13.96 2.58 -5.85
C ILE A 46 -13.65 3.99 -6.38
N SER A 47 -12.51 4.56 -6.00
CA SER A 47 -12.06 5.87 -6.47
C SER A 47 -11.88 5.92 -7.99
N ALA A 48 -11.29 4.87 -8.56
CA ALA A 48 -11.09 4.73 -10.00
C ALA A 48 -12.42 4.54 -10.75
N ILE A 49 -13.36 3.79 -10.19
CA ILE A 49 -14.72 3.63 -10.73
C ILE A 49 -15.46 4.98 -10.73
N VAL A 50 -15.43 5.70 -9.61
CA VAL A 50 -16.09 7.02 -9.48
C VAL A 50 -15.47 8.04 -10.44
N TRP A 51 -14.15 8.05 -10.57
CA TRP A 51 -13.46 8.87 -11.57
C TRP A 51 -13.97 8.59 -12.98
N ARG A 52 -14.00 7.31 -13.38
CA ARG A 52 -14.43 6.90 -14.72
C ARG A 52 -15.89 7.25 -14.99
N ALA A 53 -16.77 6.95 -14.03
CA ALA A 53 -18.19 7.28 -14.13
C ALA A 53 -18.42 8.79 -14.31
N ARG A 54 -17.63 9.65 -13.65
CA ARG A 54 -17.81 11.11 -13.75
C ARG A 54 -17.13 11.76 -14.94
N PHE A 55 -15.92 11.33 -15.30
CA PHE A 55 -15.14 12.02 -16.33
C PHE A 55 -15.23 11.35 -17.71
N GLN A 56 -15.55 10.06 -17.77
CA GLN A 56 -15.65 9.32 -19.03
C GLN A 56 -17.10 8.97 -19.39
N GLY A 57 -18.04 9.10 -18.44
CA GLY A 57 -19.44 8.70 -18.64
C GLY A 57 -19.61 7.19 -18.82
N GLU A 58 -18.58 6.41 -18.50
CA GLU A 58 -18.57 4.96 -18.63
C GLU A 58 -18.99 4.34 -17.29
N TYR A 59 -20.15 3.69 -17.30
CA TYR A 59 -20.67 2.95 -16.16
C TYR A 59 -20.24 1.48 -16.24
N LEU A 60 -20.25 0.80 -15.09
CA LEU A 60 -20.04 -0.64 -15.06
C LEU A 60 -21.29 -1.34 -15.59
N GLU A 61 -21.21 -1.86 -16.81
CA GLU A 61 -22.31 -2.59 -17.44
C GLU A 61 -22.22 -4.10 -17.15
N SER A 62 -21.01 -4.60 -16.83
CA SER A 62 -20.78 -6.01 -16.59
C SER A 62 -19.68 -6.30 -15.56
N ALA A 63 -19.64 -7.53 -15.05
CA ALA A 63 -18.55 -8.02 -14.22
C ALA A 63 -17.22 -8.15 -15.00
N ASP A 64 -17.27 -8.27 -16.32
CA ASP A 64 -16.06 -8.33 -17.16
C ASP A 64 -15.32 -7.00 -17.20
N ASP A 65 -16.04 -5.88 -17.01
CA ASP A 65 -15.44 -4.54 -16.91
C ASP A 65 -14.57 -4.38 -15.65
N LEU A 66 -14.94 -5.10 -14.57
CA LEU A 66 -14.16 -5.17 -13.33
C LEU A 66 -12.89 -6.00 -13.49
N ILE A 67 -12.91 -7.04 -14.33
CA ILE A 67 -11.79 -7.98 -14.47
C ILE A 67 -10.62 -7.37 -15.24
N ASN A 68 -10.86 -6.39 -16.12
CA ASN A 68 -9.82 -5.87 -17.02
C ASN A 68 -8.73 -5.05 -16.31
N TRP A 69 -8.99 -3.77 -16.04
CA TRP A 69 -8.01 -2.85 -15.46
C TRP A 69 -8.26 -2.55 -13.99
N GLN A 70 -9.50 -2.75 -13.53
CA GLN A 70 -9.93 -2.49 -12.15
C GLN A 70 -9.49 -3.60 -11.18
N SER A 71 -9.10 -4.75 -11.70
CA SER A 71 -8.47 -5.83 -10.94
C SER A 71 -7.02 -5.51 -10.54
N VAL A 72 -6.35 -4.59 -11.24
CA VAL A 72 -4.94 -4.25 -10.98
C VAL A 72 -4.75 -3.71 -9.56
N PRO A 73 -5.51 -2.71 -9.07
CA PRO A 73 -5.42 -2.27 -7.67
C PRO A 73 -5.74 -3.38 -6.66
N MET A 74 -6.70 -4.26 -6.96
CA MET A 74 -7.07 -5.37 -6.08
C MET A 74 -5.95 -6.40 -5.90
N ILE A 75 -5.05 -6.55 -6.87
CA ILE A 75 -3.90 -7.46 -6.77
C ILE A 75 -2.66 -6.70 -6.26
N ALA A 76 -2.42 -5.50 -6.79
CA ALA A 76 -1.24 -4.71 -6.47
C ALA A 76 -1.25 -4.21 -5.02
N ALA A 77 -2.40 -3.81 -4.47
CA ALA A 77 -2.46 -3.25 -3.13
C ALA A 77 -2.22 -4.29 -2.02
N PRO A 78 -2.79 -5.52 -2.06
CA PRO A 78 -2.41 -6.57 -1.13
C PRO A 78 -0.94 -6.96 -1.25
N ALA A 79 -0.40 -7.03 -2.47
CA ALA A 79 1.01 -7.32 -2.71
C ALA A 79 1.93 -6.23 -2.10
N ALA A 80 1.61 -4.96 -2.33
CA ALA A 80 2.32 -3.84 -1.72
C ALA A 80 2.21 -3.87 -0.18
N GLY A 81 1.03 -4.15 0.37
CA GLY A 81 0.82 -4.28 1.81
C GLY A 81 1.63 -5.42 2.43
N MET A 82 1.72 -6.56 1.75
CA MET A 82 2.62 -7.66 2.16
C MET A 82 4.08 -7.23 2.15
N LEU A 83 4.54 -6.54 1.10
CA LEU A 83 5.91 -6.05 1.01
C LEU A 83 6.25 -5.12 2.18
N PHE A 84 5.39 -4.15 2.51
CA PHE A 84 5.61 -3.28 3.66
C PHE A 84 5.59 -4.04 4.99
N GLY A 85 4.71 -5.05 5.14
CA GLY A 85 4.67 -5.90 6.33
C GLY A 85 5.95 -6.72 6.54
N VAL A 86 6.62 -7.12 5.46
CA VAL A 86 7.90 -7.86 5.51
C VAL A 86 9.10 -6.93 5.68
N ALA A 87 9.04 -5.73 5.10
CA ALA A 87 10.11 -4.73 5.08
C ALA A 87 10.51 -4.28 6.49
N GLY A 88 9.54 -4.05 7.38
CA GLY A 88 9.83 -3.65 8.75
C GLY A 88 8.62 -3.12 9.49
N LYS A 89 8.74 -3.00 10.82
CA LYS A 89 7.63 -2.52 11.66
C LYS A 89 7.37 -1.04 11.39
N ASN A 90 8.42 -0.22 11.28
CA ASN A 90 8.26 1.22 11.08
C ASN A 90 7.77 1.51 9.67
N ALA A 91 8.22 0.75 8.66
CA ALA A 91 7.66 0.83 7.31
C ALA A 91 6.14 0.57 7.28
N LEU A 92 5.68 -0.51 7.93
CA LEU A 92 4.25 -0.84 7.98
C LEU A 92 3.46 0.23 8.75
N VAL A 93 3.91 0.63 9.94
CA VAL A 93 3.24 1.64 10.77
C VAL A 93 3.21 3.00 10.08
N GLY A 94 4.33 3.42 9.49
CA GLY A 94 4.44 4.65 8.71
C GLY A 94 3.48 4.64 7.53
N SER A 95 3.37 3.52 6.82
CA SER A 95 2.41 3.37 5.72
C SER A 95 0.96 3.42 6.19
N ILE A 96 0.63 2.84 7.35
CA ILE A 96 -0.73 2.90 7.93
C ILE A 96 -1.10 4.34 8.30
N ILE A 97 -0.22 5.02 9.05
CA ILE A 97 -0.45 6.40 9.48
C ILE A 97 -0.55 7.30 8.26
N GLY A 98 0.43 7.21 7.36
CA GLY A 98 0.46 7.97 6.12
C GLY A 98 -0.79 7.75 5.26
N SER A 99 -1.18 6.49 5.04
CA SER A 99 -2.41 6.14 4.29
C SER A 99 -3.64 6.73 4.93
N THR A 100 -3.76 6.65 6.26
CA THR A 100 -4.94 7.13 6.99
C THR A 100 -5.04 8.66 6.94
N THR A 101 -3.94 9.35 7.23
CA THR A 101 -3.88 10.82 7.16
C THR A 101 -4.10 11.30 5.73
N GLY A 102 -3.46 10.66 4.76
CA GLY A 102 -3.60 10.97 3.35
C GLY A 102 -5.02 10.74 2.86
N LEU A 103 -5.67 9.64 3.25
CA LEU A 103 -7.07 9.36 2.92
C LEU A 103 -7.98 10.47 3.42
N LEU A 104 -7.87 10.85 4.70
CA LEU A 104 -8.74 11.86 5.31
C LEU A 104 -8.50 13.24 4.68
N ALA A 105 -7.24 13.64 4.52
CA ALA A 105 -6.87 14.91 3.90
C ALA A 105 -7.31 14.97 2.43
N GLY A 106 -7.05 13.89 1.68
CA GLY A 106 -7.45 13.75 0.29
C GLY A 106 -8.97 13.77 0.13
N ALA A 107 -9.71 13.09 1.01
CA ALA A 107 -11.17 13.11 1.00
C ALA A 107 -11.74 14.51 1.25
N ALA A 108 -11.21 15.21 2.25
CA ALA A 108 -11.65 16.57 2.57
C ALA A 108 -11.36 17.56 1.42
N LEU A 109 -10.13 17.53 0.89
CA LEU A 109 -9.72 18.38 -0.23
C LEU A 109 -10.50 18.06 -1.50
N GLY A 110 -10.62 16.77 -1.83
CA GLY A 110 -11.38 16.30 -2.99
C GLY A 110 -12.85 16.68 -2.91
N ALA A 111 -13.48 16.55 -1.73
CA ALA A 111 -14.85 16.96 -1.53
C ALA A 111 -15.03 18.48 -1.68
N GLY A 112 -14.10 19.27 -1.13
CA GLY A 112 -14.09 20.73 -1.30
C GLY A 112 -13.94 21.15 -2.76
N ILE A 113 -13.02 20.51 -3.50
CA ILE A 113 -12.86 20.76 -4.95
C ILE A 113 -14.13 20.34 -5.70
N GLY A 114 -14.70 19.18 -5.40
CA GLY A 114 -15.93 18.68 -6.01
C GLY A 114 -17.10 19.65 -5.80
N TRP A 115 -17.24 20.20 -4.60
CA TRP A 115 -18.25 21.20 -4.27
C TRP A 115 -18.08 22.50 -5.07
N LEU A 116 -16.85 22.96 -5.29
CA LEU A 116 -16.56 24.18 -6.05
C LEU A 116 -16.65 24.00 -7.56
N ALA A 117 -16.28 22.82 -8.08
CA ALA A 117 -16.11 22.58 -9.50
C ALA A 117 -17.42 22.29 -10.24
N ALA A 118 -18.44 21.75 -9.58
CA ALA A 118 -19.69 21.35 -10.23
C ALA A 118 -20.90 21.49 -9.31
N THR A 119 -22.00 22.01 -9.86
CA THR A 119 -23.24 22.32 -9.14
C THR A 119 -24.12 21.11 -8.81
N THR A 120 -23.79 19.93 -9.35
CA THR A 120 -24.58 18.72 -9.08
C THR A 120 -24.40 18.26 -7.63
N PRO A 121 -25.47 17.79 -6.94
CA PRO A 121 -25.39 17.37 -5.54
C PRO A 121 -24.36 16.28 -5.25
N GLU A 122 -24.01 15.46 -6.25
CA GLU A 122 -23.10 14.33 -6.11
C GLU A 122 -21.61 14.73 -6.23
N SER A 123 -21.30 15.96 -6.66
CA SER A 123 -19.93 16.39 -6.92
C SER A 123 -19.01 16.35 -5.69
N PRO A 124 -19.44 16.81 -4.49
CA PRO A 124 -18.59 16.73 -3.29
C PRO A 124 -18.30 15.28 -2.91
N TRP A 125 -19.27 14.38 -3.03
CA TRP A 125 -19.07 12.97 -2.73
C TRP A 125 -18.07 12.34 -3.71
N ALA A 126 -18.27 12.56 -5.02
CA ALA A 126 -17.39 12.00 -6.03
C ALA A 126 -15.95 12.50 -5.89
N GLY A 127 -15.79 13.82 -5.70
CA GLY A 127 -14.49 14.43 -5.44
C GLY A 127 -13.84 13.89 -4.17
N GLY A 128 -14.61 13.71 -3.10
CA GLY A 128 -14.13 13.14 -1.85
C GLY A 128 -13.63 11.71 -2.00
N VAL A 129 -14.36 10.85 -2.72
CA VAL A 129 -13.93 9.48 -2.97
C VAL A 129 -12.65 9.45 -3.80
N ILE A 130 -12.59 10.21 -4.91
CA ILE A 130 -11.39 10.31 -5.75
C ILE A 130 -10.18 10.79 -4.94
N GLY A 131 -10.38 11.87 -4.17
CA GLY A 131 -9.36 12.44 -3.30
C GLY A 131 -8.90 11.47 -2.23
N ALA A 132 -9.80 10.69 -1.64
CA ALA A 132 -9.49 9.64 -0.67
C ALA A 132 -8.56 8.58 -1.28
N GLY A 133 -8.83 8.10 -2.49
CA GLY A 133 -7.99 7.12 -3.17
C GLY A 133 -6.58 7.64 -3.48
N ILE A 134 -6.48 8.87 -3.98
CA ILE A 134 -5.19 9.53 -4.26
C ILE A 134 -4.41 9.75 -2.96
N GLY A 135 -5.08 10.34 -1.97
CA GLY A 135 -4.50 10.66 -0.68
C GLY A 135 -4.02 9.43 0.07
N LEU A 136 -4.81 8.36 0.11
CA LEU A 136 -4.42 7.06 0.66
C LEU A 136 -3.14 6.55 -0.01
N SER A 137 -3.12 6.56 -1.34
CA SER A 137 -1.99 6.02 -2.11
C SER A 137 -0.69 6.80 -1.84
N LEU A 138 -0.74 8.13 -1.93
CA LEU A 138 0.42 8.98 -1.70
C LEU A 138 0.86 8.95 -0.24
N GLY A 139 -0.08 9.04 0.69
CA GLY A 139 0.21 8.99 2.11
C GLY A 139 0.85 7.67 2.52
N GLY A 140 0.31 6.55 2.02
CA GLY A 140 0.84 5.21 2.29
C GLY A 140 2.25 5.00 1.76
N LEU A 141 2.53 5.48 0.55
CA LEU A 141 3.87 5.42 -0.04
C LEU A 141 4.86 6.29 0.75
N LEU A 142 4.53 7.56 0.98
CA LEU A 142 5.42 8.50 1.68
C LEU A 142 5.71 8.05 3.12
N GLY A 143 4.67 7.63 3.84
CA GLY A 143 4.81 7.10 5.19
C GLY A 143 5.59 5.79 5.24
N GLY A 144 5.35 4.88 4.28
CA GLY A 144 6.07 3.62 4.16
C GLY A 144 7.55 3.82 3.85
N PHE A 145 7.89 4.70 2.90
CA PHE A 145 9.28 5.04 2.56
C PHE A 145 10.03 5.66 3.74
N ARG A 146 9.38 6.56 4.49
CA ARG A 146 9.99 7.16 5.67
C ARG A 146 10.28 6.10 6.74
N GLY A 147 9.30 5.26 7.06
CA GLY A 147 9.48 4.20 8.05
C GLY A 147 10.52 3.15 7.62
N TRP A 148 10.60 2.85 6.33
CA TRP A 148 11.63 1.94 5.81
C TRP A 148 13.05 2.52 5.97
N ARG A 149 13.23 3.83 5.78
CA ARG A 149 14.52 4.49 6.03
C ARG A 149 14.91 4.44 7.50
N GLU A 150 13.95 4.65 8.41
CA GLU A 150 14.17 4.53 9.86
C GLU A 150 14.54 3.09 10.27
N ASP A 151 13.94 2.08 9.64
CA ASP A 151 14.30 0.66 9.82
C ASP A 151 15.69 0.31 9.25
N ALA A 152 16.16 1.01 8.21
CA ALA A 152 17.47 0.78 7.62
C ALA A 152 18.61 1.45 8.40
N ASP A 153 18.35 2.62 8.98
CA ASP A 153 19.31 3.41 9.76
C ASP A 153 19.44 2.92 11.22
N SER A 154 18.52 2.06 11.68
CA SER A 154 18.67 1.40 12.97
C SER A 154 19.72 0.28 12.85
N ASP A 155 20.96 0.63 13.17
CA ASP A 155 22.09 -0.31 13.24
C ASP A 155 21.65 -1.63 13.90
N PRO A 156 22.08 -2.80 13.40
CA PRO A 156 21.84 -4.04 14.11
C PRO A 156 22.45 -3.85 15.50
N VAL A 157 21.60 -3.85 16.53
CA VAL A 157 22.04 -3.85 17.91
C VAL A 157 22.83 -5.14 18.09
N VAL A 158 24.12 -5.08 17.84
CA VAL A 158 25.05 -6.14 18.18
C VAL A 158 24.92 -6.25 19.68
N PRO A 159 24.40 -7.37 20.22
CA PRO A 159 24.30 -7.55 21.65
C PRO A 159 25.66 -7.20 22.27
N ASN A 160 25.69 -6.39 23.33
CA ASN A 160 26.95 -6.08 24.02
C ASN A 160 27.71 -7.36 24.45
N GLU A 161 27.01 -8.49 24.52
CA GLU A 161 27.58 -9.81 24.78
C GLU A 161 28.38 -10.40 23.61
N LEU A 162 28.28 -9.87 22.39
CA LEU A 162 29.15 -10.20 21.25
C LEU A 162 30.31 -9.20 21.08
N ARG A 163 30.34 -8.10 21.87
CA ARG A 163 31.55 -7.29 22.11
C ARG A 163 32.42 -7.95 23.18
N VAL A 164 32.62 -9.26 23.13
CA VAL A 164 33.65 -9.89 23.95
C VAL A 164 35.00 -9.45 23.38
N GLY A 165 35.71 -8.65 24.16
CA GLY A 165 36.96 -8.02 23.77
C GLY A 165 38.00 -9.04 23.30
N PHE A 166 38.31 -9.00 22.01
CA PHE A 166 39.65 -9.35 21.54
C PHE A 166 40.59 -8.20 21.90
N THR A 167 40.95 -8.10 23.17
CA THR A 167 42.10 -7.29 23.58
C THR A 167 43.34 -8.07 23.17
N ILE A 168 43.84 -7.83 21.95
CA ILE A 168 45.11 -8.41 21.51
C ILE A 168 46.21 -7.66 22.27
N PRO A 169 46.97 -8.30 23.19
CA PRO A 169 48.12 -7.65 23.79
C PRO A 169 49.19 -7.48 22.71
N LEU A 170 49.47 -6.22 22.35
CA LEU A 170 50.66 -5.89 21.57
C LEU A 170 51.87 -6.15 22.47
N ARG A 171 52.67 -7.16 22.11
CA ARG A 171 54.02 -7.37 22.62
C ARG A 171 55.02 -6.67 21.74
#